data_AF-A0A5B0DJU8-F1
#
_entry.id   AF-A0A5B0DJU8-F1
#
_cell.length_a   1.000
_cell.length_b   1.000
_cell.length_c   1.000
_cell.angle_alpha   90.00
_cell.angle_beta   90.00
_cell.angle_gamma   90.00
#
_symmetry.space_group_name_H-M   'P 1'
#
loop_
_entity.id
_entity.type
_entity.pdbx_description
1 polymer ?
#
loop_
_entity_poly.entity_id
_entity_poly.type
_entity_poly.pdbx_seq_one_letter_code
_entity_poly.pdbx_strand_id
1 'polypeptide(L)'
;MLKKIILLLVLMLSFSSIPVSADGSYEEDVLSKAIPWSESSKVTQTGLYKIDVTKESTFEFVFTDPSSSWASMHIEKGAANLVASMQTTWKDNDSSKTIFKIRLKKGTYYASLFNNLKSASYKIVSDVKTDAEPNNRLEDATPVHLNTMIYGRSNGNTSDDDYYKFTLTEPKKITLQLDESFLAMYGDTYGAKLFNENMMILDLDMGYVPISSTYLPVGTYYIGISINLYRGFNKEYQFMVKSSSLPNTPVESITGTTILNNNKTVSGIVSAGGKSDHFQVEHTNENPFVLFTTSTNPLTIGLLKWDERMQFYEETPYTYSPNGTNVWTQELPKGKYQVDVTMDASVRKDIPYSIRYESIRFTDVPTDQPYRSQIERLANEGIINGYHNAQFKPQNSILRKHVFSMLSRIDGFKLAAIRPMKEFKDINDTDSYYEIIKPFYEAGIIDGSGDYMNHESNLTRAQLAKIIVNAFNLQLGGEPIVFNDVKQTDGFYEYIEILASHGITTGSNGNFMPNQPVSRQHFAVFLTRTLDTVN
;
A
#
# COMPACT_ATOMS: atom_id res chain seq x y z
N MET A 1 -10.01 -47.62 -14.83
CA MET A 1 -8.97 -48.55 -15.31
C MET A 1 -8.84 -48.57 -16.83
N LEU A 2 -9.90 -48.92 -17.59
CA LEU A 2 -9.81 -49.26 -19.02
C LEU A 2 -8.99 -48.30 -19.93
N LYS A 3 -9.09 -46.97 -19.74
CA LYS A 3 -8.29 -45.99 -20.51
C LYS A 3 -6.77 -46.11 -20.33
N LYS A 4 -6.26 -46.57 -19.18
CA LYS A 4 -4.80 -46.83 -19.01
C LYS A 4 -4.32 -48.08 -19.75
N ILE A 5 -5.19 -49.08 -19.95
CA ILE A 5 -4.84 -50.34 -20.61
C ILE A 5 -4.65 -50.14 -22.12
N ILE A 6 -5.49 -49.31 -22.74
CA ILE A 6 -5.43 -49.05 -24.19
C ILE A 6 -4.12 -48.34 -24.58
N LEU A 7 -3.66 -47.36 -23.79
CA LEU A 7 -2.40 -46.67 -24.06
C LEU A 7 -1.18 -47.62 -23.93
N LEU A 8 -1.21 -48.52 -22.94
CA LEU A 8 -0.15 -49.51 -22.72
C LEU A 8 -0.09 -50.57 -23.83
N LEU A 9 -1.24 -50.97 -24.39
CA LEU A 9 -1.30 -51.97 -25.46
C LEU A 9 -0.64 -51.50 -26.77
N VAL A 10 -0.64 -50.19 -27.04
CA VAL A 10 -0.05 -49.61 -28.26
C VAL A 10 1.48 -49.59 -28.19
N LEU A 11 2.09 -49.56 -27.00
CA LEU A 11 3.55 -49.70 -26.83
C LEU A 11 4.06 -51.15 -27.01
N MET A 12 3.19 -52.16 -26.91
CA MET A 12 3.59 -53.57 -26.72
C MET A 12 3.70 -54.40 -28.01
N LEU A 13 3.44 -53.83 -29.19
CA LEU A 13 3.45 -54.58 -30.46
C LEU A 13 4.53 -54.07 -31.42
N SER A 14 5.30 -55.02 -31.98
CA SER A 14 6.48 -54.83 -32.86
C SER A 14 7.66 -54.07 -32.24
N PHE A 15 8.35 -54.72 -31.30
CA PHE A 15 9.68 -54.31 -30.83
C PHE A 15 10.78 -54.44 -31.91
N SER A 16 11.67 -53.45 -31.97
CA SER A 16 13.11 -53.68 -32.13
C SER A 16 13.86 -53.11 -30.93
N SER A 17 13.57 -53.68 -29.76
CA SER A 17 14.33 -53.61 -28.50
C SER A 17 14.96 -52.26 -28.11
N ILE A 18 14.14 -51.36 -27.56
CA ILE A 18 14.59 -50.41 -26.53
C ILE A 18 13.79 -50.79 -25.26
N PRO A 19 14.42 -51.25 -24.17
CA PRO A 19 13.68 -51.78 -23.03
C PRO A 19 13.06 -50.66 -22.19
N VAL A 20 11.80 -50.86 -21.81
CA VAL A 20 11.00 -49.96 -20.99
C VAL A 20 10.52 -50.74 -19.77
N SER A 21 10.64 -50.14 -18.58
CA SER A 21 10.23 -50.74 -17.32
C SER A 21 8.70 -50.74 -17.17
N ALA A 22 8.20 -51.42 -16.13
CA ALA A 22 6.77 -51.70 -15.95
C ALA A 22 5.87 -50.46 -15.73
N ASP A 23 6.42 -49.28 -15.46
CA ASP A 23 5.68 -48.02 -15.33
C ASP A 23 5.67 -47.15 -16.60
N GLY A 24 6.46 -47.51 -17.62
CA GLY A 24 6.68 -46.72 -18.84
C GLY A 24 8.02 -45.98 -18.91
N SER A 25 8.91 -46.15 -17.94
CA SER A 25 10.25 -45.50 -17.91
C SER A 25 11.34 -46.31 -18.64
N TYR A 26 12.17 -45.63 -19.43
CA TYR A 26 13.47 -46.18 -19.86
C TYR A 26 14.44 -46.23 -18.66
N GLU A 27 15.09 -47.36 -18.42
CA GLU A 27 16.12 -47.45 -17.37
C GLU A 27 17.32 -46.55 -17.70
N GLU A 28 18.09 -46.08 -16.71
CA GLU A 28 19.24 -45.18 -16.94
C GLU A 28 20.29 -45.77 -17.90
N ASP A 29 20.47 -47.10 -17.87
CA ASP A 29 21.35 -47.82 -18.81
C ASP A 29 20.86 -47.76 -20.27
N VAL A 30 19.61 -47.39 -20.53
CA VAL A 30 19.08 -47.16 -21.88
C VAL A 30 19.40 -45.74 -22.33
N LEU A 31 19.16 -44.75 -21.46
CA LEU A 31 19.45 -43.34 -21.75
C LEU A 31 20.94 -43.09 -22.01
N SER A 32 21.82 -43.86 -21.35
CA SER A 32 23.28 -43.84 -21.57
C SER A 32 23.71 -44.23 -23.00
N LYS A 33 22.85 -44.95 -23.74
CA LYS A 33 23.11 -45.45 -25.10
C LYS A 33 22.49 -44.57 -26.21
N ALA A 34 21.87 -43.44 -25.86
CA ALA A 34 21.22 -42.54 -26.82
C ALA A 34 22.25 -41.82 -27.73
N ILE A 35 21.97 -41.76 -29.03
CA ILE A 35 22.87 -41.20 -30.05
C ILE A 35 22.80 -39.66 -30.01
N PRO A 36 23.92 -38.92 -29.85
CA PRO A 36 23.89 -37.45 -29.89
C PRO A 36 23.35 -36.92 -31.23
N TRP A 37 22.32 -36.08 -31.18
CA TRP A 37 21.69 -35.45 -32.34
C TRP A 37 21.97 -33.95 -32.33
N SER A 38 22.63 -33.46 -33.36
CA SER A 38 23.03 -32.05 -33.48
C SER A 38 22.09 -31.24 -34.38
N GLU A 39 22.09 -29.93 -34.18
CA GLU A 39 21.22 -29.01 -34.91
C GLU A 39 21.43 -29.08 -36.43
N SER A 40 20.32 -29.01 -37.17
CA SER A 40 20.21 -29.15 -38.63
C SER A 40 20.70 -30.47 -39.22
N SER A 41 21.20 -31.41 -38.40
CA SER A 41 21.59 -32.75 -38.88
C SER A 41 20.38 -33.64 -39.13
N LYS A 42 20.47 -34.46 -40.19
CA LYS A 42 19.41 -35.38 -40.61
C LYS A 42 19.71 -36.80 -40.11
N VAL A 43 18.73 -37.39 -39.43
CA VAL A 43 18.73 -38.80 -39.01
C VAL A 43 17.73 -39.58 -39.85
N THR A 44 18.07 -40.82 -40.22
CA THR A 44 17.35 -41.64 -41.21
C THR A 44 17.11 -43.07 -40.71
N GLN A 45 17.19 -43.28 -39.40
CA GLN A 45 17.02 -44.58 -38.74
C GLN A 45 16.15 -44.42 -37.49
N THR A 46 15.46 -45.49 -37.11
CA THR A 46 14.75 -45.60 -35.83
C THR A 46 15.75 -45.70 -34.69
N GLY A 47 15.42 -45.13 -33.52
CA GLY A 47 16.33 -45.14 -32.37
C GLY A 47 16.04 -44.04 -31.36
N LEU A 48 16.88 -43.99 -30.31
CA LEU A 48 16.84 -42.99 -29.26
C LEU A 48 17.96 -41.97 -29.46
N TYR A 49 17.61 -40.69 -29.57
CA TYR A 49 18.51 -39.60 -29.93
C TYR A 49 18.60 -38.55 -28.82
N LYS A 50 19.79 -38.19 -28.37
CA LYS A 50 20.02 -37.22 -27.29
C LYS A 50 20.13 -35.79 -27.83
N ILE A 51 19.39 -34.86 -27.23
CA ILE A 51 19.41 -33.42 -27.54
C ILE A 51 19.76 -32.64 -26.27
N ASP A 52 20.88 -31.91 -26.28
CA ASP A 52 21.32 -31.08 -25.15
C ASP A 52 20.97 -29.60 -25.37
N VAL A 53 19.97 -29.10 -24.63
CA VAL A 53 19.45 -27.73 -24.74
C VAL A 53 20.25 -26.81 -23.81
N THR A 54 21.17 -26.04 -24.38
CA THR A 54 22.13 -25.19 -23.63
C THR A 54 21.51 -23.89 -23.08
N LYS A 55 20.52 -23.35 -23.79
CA LYS A 55 19.70 -22.17 -23.44
C LYS A 55 18.25 -22.48 -23.78
N GLU A 56 17.29 -21.95 -23.03
CA GLU A 56 15.87 -22.04 -23.40
C GLU A 56 15.63 -21.44 -24.79
N SER A 57 14.99 -22.20 -25.68
CA SER A 57 14.81 -21.86 -27.10
C SER A 57 13.69 -22.68 -27.74
N THR A 58 13.23 -22.25 -28.92
CA THR A 58 12.25 -23.02 -29.71
C THR A 58 12.98 -23.93 -30.69
N PHE A 59 12.55 -25.18 -30.77
CA PHE A 59 13.05 -26.20 -31.68
C PHE A 59 11.97 -26.50 -32.73
N GLU A 60 12.25 -26.25 -34.00
CA GLU A 60 11.43 -26.69 -35.14
C GLU A 60 11.95 -28.04 -35.63
N PHE A 61 11.18 -29.08 -35.36
CA PHE A 61 11.41 -30.44 -35.84
C PHE A 61 10.70 -30.61 -37.18
N VAL A 62 11.45 -31.09 -38.19
CA VAL A 62 10.94 -31.40 -39.53
C VAL A 62 11.13 -32.89 -39.79
N PHE A 63 10.03 -33.58 -40.03
CA PHE A 63 9.91 -35.04 -40.10
C PHE A 63 9.31 -35.42 -41.46
N THR A 64 10.08 -36.13 -42.29
CA THR A 64 9.66 -36.47 -43.66
C THR A 64 9.02 -37.85 -43.71
N ASP A 65 7.81 -37.92 -44.29
CA ASP A 65 6.99 -39.13 -44.29
C ASP A 65 7.68 -40.40 -44.84
N PRO A 66 7.34 -41.57 -44.26
CA PRO A 66 7.65 -42.88 -44.84
C PRO A 66 6.91 -43.09 -46.17
N SER A 67 7.44 -43.97 -47.03
CA SER A 67 6.80 -44.29 -48.32
C SER A 67 5.66 -45.31 -48.23
N SER A 68 5.48 -46.00 -47.09
CA SER A 68 4.66 -47.21 -46.99
C SER A 68 4.16 -47.56 -45.56
N SER A 69 4.24 -46.65 -44.59
CA SER A 69 3.78 -46.90 -43.20
C SER A 69 3.23 -45.64 -42.53
N TRP A 70 2.85 -45.75 -41.26
CA TRP A 70 2.87 -44.60 -40.35
C TRP A 70 4.24 -44.49 -39.69
N ALA A 71 4.56 -43.35 -39.07
CA ALA A 71 5.76 -43.17 -38.26
C ALA A 71 5.53 -42.11 -37.16
N SER A 72 6.34 -42.13 -36.10
CA SER A 72 6.19 -41.19 -34.97
C SER A 72 7.52 -40.76 -34.35
N MET A 73 7.48 -39.62 -33.65
CA MET A 73 8.55 -39.12 -32.79
C MET A 73 7.96 -38.72 -31.44
N HIS A 74 8.66 -39.08 -30.36
CA HIS A 74 8.34 -38.69 -28.99
C HIS A 74 9.55 -37.97 -28.40
N ILE A 75 9.34 -36.88 -27.65
CA ILE A 75 10.40 -36.09 -27.00
C ILE A 75 10.18 -36.18 -25.49
N GLU A 76 11.21 -36.59 -24.76
CA GLU A 76 11.15 -36.94 -23.34
C GLU A 76 12.26 -36.23 -22.54
N LYS A 77 12.00 -35.91 -21.26
CA LYS A 77 12.97 -35.24 -20.37
C LYS A 77 13.39 -36.15 -19.22
N GLY A 78 14.36 -37.01 -19.50
CA GLY A 78 14.63 -38.19 -18.66
C GLY A 78 13.59 -39.28 -18.92
N ALA A 79 13.58 -40.32 -18.09
CA ALA A 79 12.73 -41.48 -18.29
C ALA A 79 11.23 -41.17 -18.05
N ALA A 80 10.34 -41.75 -18.87
CA ALA A 80 8.87 -41.64 -18.84
C ALA A 80 8.26 -40.22 -18.99
N ASN A 81 9.06 -39.16 -18.90
CA ASN A 81 8.57 -37.79 -18.85
C ASN A 81 8.35 -37.22 -20.27
N LEU A 82 7.28 -37.67 -20.92
CA LEU A 82 6.88 -37.24 -22.26
C LEU A 82 6.55 -35.74 -22.30
N VAL A 83 7.35 -34.99 -23.06
CA VAL A 83 7.25 -33.54 -23.25
C VAL A 83 6.46 -33.20 -24.52
N ALA A 84 6.57 -34.02 -25.56
CA ALA A 84 5.79 -33.90 -26.80
C ALA A 84 5.76 -35.19 -27.60
N SER A 85 4.78 -35.33 -28.49
CA SER A 85 4.75 -36.39 -29.51
C SER A 85 4.15 -35.89 -30.82
N MET A 86 4.58 -36.51 -31.93
CA MET A 86 3.99 -36.37 -33.26
C MET A 86 3.83 -37.75 -33.91
N GLN A 87 2.84 -37.90 -34.79
CA GLN A 87 2.64 -39.10 -35.59
C GLN A 87 2.10 -38.69 -36.96
N THR A 88 2.66 -39.27 -38.02
CA THR A 88 2.15 -39.12 -39.39
C THR A 88 1.64 -40.47 -39.93
N THR A 89 0.71 -40.43 -40.86
CA THR A 89 0.10 -41.60 -41.50
C THR A 89 0.29 -41.55 -43.01
N TRP A 90 -0.10 -42.60 -43.73
CA TRP A 90 0.25 -42.84 -45.13
C TRP A 90 0.01 -41.64 -46.07
N LYS A 91 1.07 -40.87 -46.33
CA LYS A 91 1.21 -39.92 -47.45
C LYS A 91 -0.03 -39.05 -47.66
N ASP A 92 -0.52 -38.43 -46.59
CA ASP A 92 -1.68 -37.53 -46.66
C ASP A 92 -1.37 -36.18 -47.35
N ASN A 93 -0.11 -35.98 -47.75
CA ASN A 93 0.45 -34.79 -48.40
C ASN A 93 0.37 -33.52 -47.52
N ASP A 94 0.07 -33.65 -46.23
CA ASP A 94 -0.08 -32.52 -45.31
C ASP A 94 1.26 -32.06 -44.75
N SER A 95 1.87 -31.11 -45.45
CA SER A 95 3.13 -30.49 -45.03
C SER A 95 3.07 -29.79 -43.66
N SER A 96 1.88 -29.52 -43.11
CA SER A 96 1.74 -28.98 -41.75
C SER A 96 1.99 -30.05 -40.67
N LYS A 97 1.66 -31.32 -40.91
CA LYS A 97 1.94 -32.43 -39.98
C LYS A 97 3.41 -32.85 -39.96
N THR A 98 4.13 -32.59 -41.05
CA THR A 98 5.58 -32.86 -41.16
C THR A 98 6.46 -31.86 -40.41
N ILE A 99 5.89 -30.85 -39.75
CA ILE A 99 6.62 -29.82 -39.00
C ILE A 99 5.98 -29.62 -37.62
N PHE A 100 6.78 -29.77 -36.56
CA PHE A 100 6.37 -29.54 -35.17
C PHE A 100 7.31 -28.53 -34.50
N LYS A 101 6.80 -27.73 -33.57
CA LYS A 101 7.58 -26.69 -32.88
C LYS A 101 7.31 -26.71 -31.38
N ILE A 102 8.38 -26.73 -30.58
CA ILE A 102 8.29 -26.74 -29.12
C ILE A 102 9.37 -25.88 -28.47
N ARG A 103 9.03 -25.19 -27.38
CA ARG A 103 9.96 -24.43 -26.56
C ARG A 103 10.52 -25.34 -25.45
N LEU A 104 11.81 -25.63 -25.52
CA LEU A 104 12.50 -26.47 -24.53
C LEU A 104 13.32 -25.58 -23.59
N LYS A 105 13.12 -25.77 -22.27
CA LYS A 105 13.94 -25.13 -21.22
C LYS A 105 15.31 -25.79 -21.16
N LYS A 106 16.32 -25.11 -20.60
CA LYS A 106 17.69 -25.66 -20.47
C LYS A 106 17.69 -27.06 -19.85
N GLY A 107 18.41 -28.02 -20.45
CA GLY A 107 18.53 -29.40 -19.98
C GLY A 107 18.73 -30.42 -21.10
N THR A 108 18.90 -31.69 -20.73
CA THR A 108 18.97 -32.82 -21.67
C THR A 108 17.58 -33.38 -21.95
N TYR A 109 17.31 -33.69 -23.22
CA TYR A 109 16.10 -34.34 -23.72
C TYR A 109 16.48 -35.52 -24.61
N TYR A 110 15.55 -36.45 -24.79
CA TYR A 110 15.70 -37.62 -25.65
C TYR A 110 14.55 -37.68 -26.65
N ALA A 111 14.86 -37.97 -27.92
CA ALA A 111 13.90 -38.11 -29.00
C ALA A 111 13.86 -39.56 -29.48
N SER A 112 12.72 -40.21 -29.28
CA SER A 112 12.44 -41.61 -29.63
C SER A 112 11.77 -41.66 -31.01
N LEU A 113 12.45 -42.23 -32.02
CA LEU A 113 11.98 -42.30 -33.42
C LEU A 113 11.54 -43.72 -33.81
N PHE A 114 10.30 -43.86 -34.29
CA PHE A 114 9.65 -45.16 -34.55
C PHE A 114 9.16 -45.34 -36.00
N ASN A 115 9.21 -46.58 -36.49
CA ASN A 115 8.86 -47.04 -37.84
C ASN A 115 9.67 -46.38 -38.98
N ASN A 116 9.32 -46.67 -40.25
CA ASN A 116 10.17 -46.52 -41.45
C ASN A 116 10.41 -45.05 -41.92
N LEU A 117 10.72 -44.15 -40.99
CA LEU A 117 11.07 -42.75 -41.20
C LEU A 117 12.06 -42.54 -42.35
N LYS A 118 11.71 -41.65 -43.28
CA LYS A 118 12.59 -41.27 -44.40
C LYS A 118 13.72 -40.33 -43.96
N SER A 119 13.40 -39.29 -43.19
CA SER A 119 14.38 -38.47 -42.48
C SER A 119 13.72 -37.53 -41.45
N ALA A 120 14.31 -37.40 -40.27
CA ALA A 120 14.00 -36.31 -39.34
C ALA A 120 15.20 -35.36 -39.19
N SER A 121 14.93 -34.10 -38.85
CA SER A 121 15.92 -33.07 -38.51
C SER A 121 15.28 -32.06 -37.56
N TYR A 122 16.07 -31.34 -36.78
CA TYR A 122 15.59 -30.18 -36.03
C TYR A 122 16.48 -28.97 -36.29
N LYS A 123 15.94 -27.76 -36.11
CA LYS A 123 16.71 -26.51 -36.04
C LYS A 123 16.17 -25.65 -34.89
N ILE A 124 17.01 -24.79 -34.32
CA ILE A 124 16.53 -23.76 -33.40
C ILE A 124 15.90 -22.63 -34.22
N VAL A 125 14.75 -22.15 -33.78
CA VAL A 125 14.04 -21.02 -34.39
C VAL A 125 13.79 -19.93 -33.36
N SER A 126 13.74 -18.69 -33.83
CA SER A 126 13.21 -17.57 -33.06
C SER A 126 11.70 -17.75 -32.87
N ASP A 127 11.33 -18.09 -31.63
CA ASP A 127 9.99 -18.15 -31.05
C ASP A 127 8.86 -18.92 -31.76
N VAL A 128 8.50 -20.06 -31.17
CA VAL A 128 7.11 -20.53 -31.01
C VAL A 128 6.94 -21.00 -29.57
N LYS A 129 6.10 -20.28 -28.81
CA LYS A 129 5.85 -20.55 -27.39
C LYS A 129 5.13 -21.89 -27.21
N THR A 130 5.44 -22.62 -26.13
CA THR A 130 4.62 -23.69 -25.56
C THR A 130 4.63 -23.50 -24.05
N ASP A 131 3.48 -23.04 -23.53
CA ASP A 131 3.27 -22.35 -22.23
C ASP A 131 4.33 -21.28 -21.88
N ALA A 132 3.86 -20.04 -21.75
CA ALA A 132 4.72 -18.88 -21.50
C ALA A 132 4.63 -18.36 -20.06
N GLU A 133 3.61 -18.74 -19.28
CA GLU A 133 3.23 -18.02 -18.06
C GLU A 133 3.07 -19.03 -16.90
N PRO A 134 3.84 -18.92 -15.80
CA PRO A 134 3.88 -19.94 -14.74
C PRO A 134 2.68 -19.90 -13.77
N ASN A 135 1.70 -19.04 -14.03
CA ASN A 135 0.61 -18.64 -13.15
C ASN A 135 -0.58 -19.61 -13.15
N ASN A 136 -0.35 -20.89 -13.41
CA ASN A 136 -1.31 -21.99 -13.25
C ASN A 136 -1.76 -22.21 -11.76
N ARG A 137 -1.33 -21.33 -10.84
CA ARG A 137 -1.67 -21.32 -9.41
C ARG A 137 -1.75 -19.90 -8.88
N LEU A 138 -2.58 -19.68 -7.86
CA LEU A 138 -2.75 -18.37 -7.21
C LEU A 138 -1.47 -17.88 -6.49
N GLU A 139 -0.63 -18.79 -6.00
CA GLU A 139 0.68 -18.46 -5.40
C GLU A 139 1.64 -17.83 -6.44
N ASP A 140 1.60 -18.33 -7.68
CA ASP A 140 2.38 -17.87 -8.83
C ASP A 140 1.72 -16.71 -9.60
N ALA A 141 0.60 -16.16 -9.11
CA ALA A 141 -0.24 -15.21 -9.86
C ALA A 141 0.52 -13.97 -10.38
N THR A 142 0.42 -13.72 -11.69
CA THR A 142 1.17 -12.68 -12.39
C THR A 142 0.72 -11.27 -11.99
N PRO A 143 1.61 -10.36 -11.53
CA PRO A 143 1.27 -8.96 -11.31
C PRO A 143 0.84 -8.28 -12.62
N VAL A 144 -0.35 -7.66 -12.63
CA VAL A 144 -0.91 -6.96 -13.78
C VAL A 144 -1.19 -5.50 -13.47
N HIS A 145 -1.01 -4.66 -14.48
CA HIS A 145 -1.34 -3.24 -14.39
C HIS A 145 -2.79 -3.04 -14.81
N LEU A 146 -3.56 -2.34 -13.97
CA LEU A 146 -4.94 -1.99 -14.28
C LEU A 146 -5.03 -1.20 -15.60
N ASN A 147 -6.06 -1.50 -16.38
CA ASN A 147 -6.39 -0.91 -17.68
C ASN A 147 -5.43 -1.27 -18.83
N THR A 148 -4.46 -2.19 -18.64
CA THR A 148 -3.72 -2.80 -19.77
C THR A 148 -4.48 -4.00 -20.33
N MET A 149 -4.35 -4.27 -21.64
CA MET A 149 -4.78 -5.55 -22.20
C MET A 149 -3.81 -6.63 -21.71
N ILE A 150 -4.35 -7.64 -21.04
CA ILE A 150 -3.60 -8.76 -20.49
C ILE A 150 -3.83 -9.93 -21.45
N TYR A 151 -2.73 -10.51 -21.93
CA TYR A 151 -2.73 -11.64 -22.84
C TYR A 151 -2.31 -12.87 -22.05
N GLY A 152 -2.88 -14.03 -22.38
CA GLY A 152 -2.46 -15.33 -21.85
C GLY A 152 -2.69 -16.42 -22.90
N ARG A 153 -2.31 -17.66 -22.61
CA ARG A 153 -2.41 -18.74 -23.59
C ARG A 153 -2.52 -20.11 -22.93
N SER A 154 -3.56 -20.86 -23.28
CA SER A 154 -3.75 -22.19 -22.70
C SER A 154 -2.61 -23.17 -23.06
N ASN A 155 -2.25 -24.01 -22.09
CA ASN A 155 -1.20 -25.02 -22.13
C ASN A 155 -1.50 -26.17 -23.11
N GLY A 156 -2.74 -26.29 -23.59
CA GLY A 156 -3.16 -27.23 -24.62
C GLY A 156 -3.95 -28.44 -24.09
N ASN A 157 -4.14 -28.54 -22.77
CA ASN A 157 -5.06 -29.51 -22.18
C ASN A 157 -6.53 -29.20 -22.52
N THR A 158 -7.45 -30.09 -22.13
CA THR A 158 -8.90 -29.87 -22.26
C THR A 158 -9.47 -28.92 -21.21
N SER A 159 -8.68 -28.48 -20.24
CA SER A 159 -9.05 -27.59 -19.13
C SER A 159 -7.80 -26.85 -18.66
N ASP A 160 -7.92 -25.58 -18.30
CA ASP A 160 -6.81 -24.72 -17.88
C ASP A 160 -7.28 -23.56 -16.99
N ASP A 161 -6.45 -23.12 -16.04
CA ASP A 161 -6.76 -22.08 -15.04
C ASP A 161 -5.54 -21.18 -14.75
N ASP A 162 -5.61 -19.89 -15.10
CA ASP A 162 -4.52 -18.90 -14.98
C ASP A 162 -4.85 -17.75 -14.02
N TYR A 163 -3.85 -17.29 -13.24
CA TYR A 163 -4.05 -16.30 -12.17
C TYR A 163 -3.24 -15.00 -12.30
N TYR A 164 -3.85 -13.87 -11.96
CA TYR A 164 -3.26 -12.51 -12.08
C TYR A 164 -3.60 -11.63 -10.86
N LYS A 165 -2.86 -10.53 -10.58
CA LYS A 165 -3.08 -9.66 -9.39
C LYS A 165 -2.73 -8.17 -9.53
N PHE A 166 -3.45 -7.28 -8.84
CA PHE A 166 -3.24 -5.82 -8.79
C PHE A 166 -3.58 -5.21 -7.42
N THR A 167 -3.14 -3.97 -7.15
CA THR A 167 -3.39 -3.27 -5.87
C THR A 167 -4.03 -1.89 -6.09
N LEU A 168 -4.89 -1.50 -5.15
CA LEU A 168 -5.57 -0.21 -5.02
C LEU A 168 -5.15 0.50 -3.73
N THR A 169 -4.70 1.75 -3.83
CA THR A 169 -4.43 2.63 -2.68
C THR A 169 -5.62 3.51 -2.29
N GLU A 170 -6.73 3.41 -3.03
CA GLU A 170 -7.96 4.20 -2.86
C GLU A 170 -9.17 3.38 -3.34
N PRO A 171 -10.41 3.71 -2.94
CA PRO A 171 -11.61 3.01 -3.39
C PRO A 171 -11.86 3.07 -4.92
N LYS A 172 -11.59 1.99 -5.68
CA LYS A 172 -11.86 1.88 -7.14
C LYS A 172 -12.99 0.93 -7.55
N LYS A 173 -13.93 1.39 -8.40
CA LYS A 173 -14.89 0.55 -9.14
C LYS A 173 -14.20 -0.20 -10.26
N ILE A 174 -14.14 -1.52 -10.18
CA ILE A 174 -13.45 -2.36 -11.15
C ILE A 174 -14.43 -2.88 -12.20
N THR A 175 -13.98 -2.95 -13.45
CA THR A 175 -14.73 -3.53 -14.57
C THR A 175 -13.86 -4.58 -15.20
N LEU A 176 -14.23 -5.85 -15.04
CA LEU A 176 -13.57 -6.98 -15.70
C LEU A 176 -14.20 -7.17 -17.08
N GLN A 177 -13.37 -7.28 -18.12
CA GLN A 177 -13.79 -7.55 -19.50
C GLN A 177 -12.97 -8.69 -20.10
N LEU A 178 -13.66 -9.58 -20.82
CA LEU A 178 -13.10 -10.61 -21.69
C LEU A 178 -13.20 -10.19 -23.16
N ASP A 179 -12.38 -10.79 -24.02
CA ASP A 179 -12.57 -10.78 -25.47
C ASP A 179 -13.36 -12.02 -25.93
N GLU A 180 -14.46 -11.77 -26.65
CA GLU A 180 -15.35 -12.80 -27.19
C GLU A 180 -14.74 -13.56 -28.38
N SER A 181 -13.69 -13.02 -29.02
CA SER A 181 -13.04 -13.64 -30.19
C SER A 181 -12.52 -15.06 -29.95
N PHE A 182 -12.33 -15.45 -28.68
CA PHE A 182 -11.90 -16.77 -28.24
C PHE A 182 -12.91 -17.90 -28.55
N LEU A 183 -14.22 -17.59 -28.59
CA LEU A 183 -15.33 -18.56 -28.64
C LEU A 183 -15.61 -19.13 -30.06
N ALA A 184 -14.54 -19.39 -30.82
CA ALA A 184 -14.60 -19.80 -32.23
C ALA A 184 -15.04 -21.25 -32.50
N MET A 185 -15.35 -22.08 -31.48
CA MET A 185 -15.76 -23.48 -31.65
C MET A 185 -16.87 -23.88 -30.67
N TYR A 186 -17.82 -24.67 -31.17
CA TYR A 186 -18.96 -25.16 -30.40
C TYR A 186 -18.53 -26.15 -29.33
N GLY A 187 -18.70 -25.78 -28.05
CA GLY A 187 -18.34 -26.60 -26.89
C GLY A 187 -17.06 -26.18 -26.16
N ASP A 188 -16.35 -25.15 -26.62
CA ASP A 188 -15.30 -24.49 -25.83
C ASP A 188 -15.91 -23.45 -24.88
N THR A 189 -15.29 -23.25 -23.71
CA THR A 189 -15.74 -22.29 -22.70
C THR A 189 -14.61 -21.38 -22.23
N TYR A 190 -14.92 -20.12 -21.97
CA TYR A 190 -14.03 -19.09 -21.43
C TYR A 190 -14.80 -18.26 -20.42
N GLY A 191 -14.24 -18.06 -19.24
CA GLY A 191 -14.84 -17.26 -18.17
C GLY A 191 -13.77 -16.66 -17.27
N ALA A 192 -14.14 -15.61 -16.53
CA ALA A 192 -13.19 -14.88 -15.70
C ALA A 192 -13.81 -14.36 -14.40
N LYS A 193 -13.05 -14.48 -13.32
CA LYS A 193 -13.48 -14.17 -11.96
C LYS A 193 -12.57 -13.12 -11.36
N LEU A 194 -13.15 -11.99 -10.93
CA LEU A 194 -12.47 -10.97 -10.14
C LEU A 194 -12.69 -11.29 -8.66
N PHE A 195 -11.63 -11.33 -7.86
CA PHE A 195 -11.72 -11.58 -6.43
C PHE A 195 -10.63 -10.86 -5.61
N ASN A 196 -10.89 -10.49 -4.36
CA ASN A 196 -9.81 -10.18 -3.41
C ASN A 196 -9.54 -11.38 -2.52
N GLU A 197 -8.38 -12.01 -2.75
CA GLU A 197 -7.84 -13.21 -2.08
C GLU A 197 -8.77 -14.43 -2.15
N ASN A 198 -9.93 -14.38 -1.50
CA ASN A 198 -10.92 -15.46 -1.40
C ASN A 198 -12.37 -15.04 -1.76
N MET A 199 -12.69 -13.75 -1.84
CA MET A 199 -14.05 -13.28 -2.11
C MET A 199 -14.25 -12.96 -3.59
N MET A 200 -15.14 -13.67 -4.27
CA MET A 200 -15.54 -13.37 -5.64
C MET A 200 -16.45 -12.14 -5.70
N ILE A 201 -16.09 -11.21 -6.59
CA ILE A 201 -16.68 -9.88 -6.71
C ILE A 201 -17.43 -9.74 -8.04
N LEU A 202 -16.88 -10.31 -9.11
CA LEU A 202 -17.51 -10.47 -10.42
C LEU A 202 -17.24 -11.89 -10.90
N ASP A 203 -18.29 -12.54 -11.39
CA ASP A 203 -18.18 -13.72 -12.24
C ASP A 203 -18.62 -13.33 -13.66
N LEU A 204 -17.78 -13.61 -14.65
CA LEU A 204 -18.13 -13.56 -16.07
C LEU A 204 -18.29 -15.02 -16.50
N ASP A 205 -19.51 -15.53 -16.33
CA ASP A 205 -19.84 -16.93 -16.53
C ASP A 205 -19.60 -17.39 -17.98
N MET A 206 -19.32 -18.68 -18.10
CA MET A 206 -18.75 -19.38 -19.26
C MET A 206 -19.70 -19.50 -20.46
N GLY A 207 -20.14 -18.36 -21.00
CA GLY A 207 -20.80 -18.28 -22.31
C GLY A 207 -21.52 -16.97 -22.66
N TYR A 208 -21.87 -16.10 -21.70
CA TYR A 208 -22.87 -15.04 -21.97
C TYR A 208 -22.65 -13.66 -21.33
N VAL A 209 -21.59 -13.41 -20.56
CA VAL A 209 -21.30 -12.07 -19.99
C VAL A 209 -19.85 -11.68 -20.26
N PRO A 210 -19.54 -10.93 -21.33
CA PRO A 210 -18.16 -10.56 -21.69
C PRO A 210 -17.60 -9.40 -20.85
N ILE A 211 -18.45 -8.68 -20.11
CA ILE A 211 -18.05 -7.52 -19.31
C ILE A 211 -18.96 -7.37 -18.11
N SER A 212 -18.40 -7.14 -16.93
CA SER A 212 -19.16 -6.81 -15.72
C SER A 212 -18.43 -5.78 -14.86
N SER A 213 -19.16 -5.08 -13.98
CA SER A 213 -18.66 -3.90 -13.25
C SER A 213 -19.13 -3.87 -11.80
N THR A 214 -18.20 -3.62 -10.89
CA THR A 214 -18.38 -3.66 -9.43
C THR A 214 -17.64 -2.52 -8.74
N TYR A 215 -17.95 -2.24 -7.49
CA TYR A 215 -17.45 -1.09 -6.73
C TYR A 215 -16.53 -1.56 -5.57
N LEU A 216 -15.24 -1.19 -5.53
CA LEU A 216 -14.26 -1.74 -4.52
C LEU A 216 -13.46 -0.70 -3.71
N PRO A 217 -13.03 -1.04 -2.47
CA PRO A 217 -12.22 -0.18 -1.59
C PRO A 217 -10.72 -0.21 -1.91
N VAL A 218 -9.92 0.48 -1.09
CA VAL A 218 -8.48 0.23 -0.92
C VAL A 218 -8.25 -1.29 -0.72
N GLY A 219 -7.21 -1.87 -1.32
CA GLY A 219 -6.88 -3.30 -1.13
C GLY A 219 -6.11 -3.93 -2.29
N THR A 220 -5.81 -5.23 -2.18
CA THR A 220 -5.20 -6.02 -3.26
C THR A 220 -6.20 -7.05 -3.79
N TYR A 221 -6.16 -7.27 -5.11
CA TYR A 221 -7.18 -7.96 -5.89
C TYR A 221 -6.52 -8.87 -6.93
N TYR A 222 -7.26 -9.86 -7.37
CA TYR A 222 -6.81 -11.00 -8.17
C TYR A 222 -7.84 -11.32 -9.25
N ILE A 223 -7.38 -12.01 -10.30
CA ILE A 223 -8.21 -12.52 -11.38
C ILE A 223 -7.84 -13.98 -11.60
N GLY A 224 -8.87 -14.82 -11.79
CA GLY A 224 -8.73 -16.18 -12.30
C GLY A 224 -9.40 -16.27 -13.66
N ILE A 225 -8.69 -16.81 -14.65
CA ILE A 225 -9.18 -17.08 -15.99
C ILE A 225 -9.35 -18.59 -16.12
N SER A 226 -10.55 -19.06 -16.43
CA SER A 226 -10.86 -20.49 -16.57
C SER A 226 -11.23 -20.82 -18.02
N ILE A 227 -10.63 -21.88 -18.56
CA ILE A 227 -10.74 -22.30 -19.95
C ILE A 227 -11.07 -23.80 -19.99
N ASN A 228 -12.04 -24.20 -20.81
CA ASN A 228 -12.19 -25.62 -21.19
C ASN A 228 -12.31 -25.74 -22.71
N LEU A 229 -11.65 -26.77 -23.25
CA LEU A 229 -11.42 -26.93 -24.68
C LEU A 229 -11.86 -28.31 -25.12
N TYR A 230 -12.85 -28.35 -26.02
CA TYR A 230 -13.53 -29.57 -26.47
C TYR A 230 -12.56 -30.57 -27.15
N ARG A 231 -11.40 -30.10 -27.65
CA ARG A 231 -10.41 -30.95 -28.33
C ARG A 231 -8.94 -30.73 -27.94
N GLY A 232 -8.63 -29.96 -26.89
CA GLY A 232 -7.26 -29.81 -26.38
C GLY A 232 -6.26 -29.24 -27.40
N PHE A 233 -6.41 -27.95 -27.73
CA PHE A 233 -5.49 -27.22 -28.60
C PHE A 233 -5.19 -25.85 -27.97
N ASN A 234 -3.93 -25.44 -27.91
CA ASN A 234 -3.53 -24.15 -27.33
C ASN A 234 -4.25 -22.98 -28.01
N LYS A 235 -4.99 -22.17 -27.25
CA LYS A 235 -5.59 -20.91 -27.71
C LYS A 235 -4.96 -19.74 -26.96
N GLU A 236 -4.64 -18.66 -27.68
CA GLU A 236 -4.32 -17.37 -27.07
C GLU A 236 -5.63 -16.67 -26.68
N TYR A 237 -5.66 -16.05 -25.51
CA TYR A 237 -6.78 -15.28 -24.99
C TYR A 237 -6.33 -13.89 -24.56
N GLN A 238 -7.28 -12.97 -24.43
CA GLN A 238 -7.04 -11.67 -23.82
C GLN A 238 -8.21 -11.21 -22.95
N PHE A 239 -7.88 -10.46 -21.91
CA PHE A 239 -8.84 -9.85 -20.99
C PHE A 239 -8.28 -8.51 -20.49
N MET A 240 -9.11 -7.71 -19.83
CA MET A 240 -8.73 -6.41 -19.28
C MET A 240 -9.44 -6.14 -17.97
N VAL A 241 -8.68 -5.66 -16.99
CA VAL A 241 -9.20 -5.24 -15.68
C VAL A 241 -9.15 -3.72 -15.60
N LYS A 242 -10.30 -3.07 -15.75
CA LYS A 242 -10.43 -1.60 -15.78
C LYS A 242 -10.83 -1.05 -14.40
N SER A 243 -10.60 0.24 -14.11
CA SER A 243 -10.77 0.80 -12.75
C SER A 243 -11.29 2.26 -12.66
N SER A 244 -12.20 2.58 -11.72
CA SER A 244 -12.77 3.92 -11.40
C SER A 244 -13.01 4.18 -9.88
N SER A 245 -14.23 4.24 -9.28
CA SER A 245 -14.45 4.48 -7.81
C SER A 245 -15.76 3.94 -7.11
N LEU A 246 -15.70 3.45 -5.82
CA LEU A 246 -16.72 2.74 -4.91
C LEU A 246 -18.05 3.50 -4.58
N PRO A 247 -18.92 3.02 -3.63
CA PRO A 247 -19.75 3.89 -2.72
C PRO A 247 -19.49 4.09 -1.16
N ASN A 248 -20.53 4.42 -0.33
CA ASN A 248 -20.60 5.12 1.02
C ASN A 248 -21.38 4.52 2.28
N THR A 249 -22.72 4.35 2.38
CA THR A 249 -23.58 3.78 3.52
C THR A 249 -22.91 2.97 4.66
N PRO A 250 -22.90 3.43 5.92
CA PRO A 250 -24.01 4.01 6.72
C PRO A 250 -25.45 3.56 6.55
N VAL A 251 -26.37 4.29 7.19
CA VAL A 251 -27.81 3.97 7.15
C VAL A 251 -28.54 5.18 6.61
N GLU A 252 -29.39 4.95 5.61
CA GLU A 252 -30.35 5.92 5.04
C GLU A 252 -31.54 6.20 6.00
N SER A 253 -31.28 6.17 7.31
CA SER A 253 -32.26 6.36 8.39
C SER A 253 -31.70 7.33 9.43
N ILE A 254 -32.55 8.27 9.85
CA ILE A 254 -32.31 9.26 10.91
C ILE A 254 -31.99 8.60 12.27
N THR A 255 -32.21 7.28 12.41
CA THR A 255 -31.82 6.47 13.58
C THR A 255 -30.45 5.79 13.45
N GLY A 256 -29.62 6.19 12.48
CA GLY A 256 -28.35 5.53 12.13
C GLY A 256 -27.43 5.29 13.33
N THR A 257 -27.04 4.03 13.55
CA THR A 257 -26.31 3.56 14.74
C THR A 257 -24.78 3.53 14.55
N THR A 258 -24.27 4.00 13.41
CA THR A 258 -22.84 3.89 13.05
C THR A 258 -22.02 4.92 13.83
N ILE A 259 -21.33 4.50 14.90
CA ILE A 259 -20.54 5.43 15.73
C ILE A 259 -19.17 5.70 15.10
N LEU A 260 -18.93 6.96 14.71
CA LEU A 260 -17.60 7.47 14.35
C LEU A 260 -16.78 7.65 15.63
N ASN A 261 -15.95 6.65 15.91
CA ASN A 261 -15.05 6.64 17.06
C ASN A 261 -13.77 7.44 16.75
N ASN A 262 -13.15 8.03 17.77
CA ASN A 262 -11.94 8.83 17.62
C ASN A 262 -10.81 8.04 16.91
N ASN A 263 -10.19 8.70 15.93
CA ASN A 263 -9.13 8.22 15.06
C ASN A 263 -9.49 6.99 14.18
N LYS A 264 -10.78 6.80 13.84
CA LYS A 264 -11.24 5.69 12.99
C LYS A 264 -11.83 6.15 11.66
N THR A 265 -11.45 5.43 10.60
CA THR A 265 -11.91 5.54 9.21
C THR A 265 -13.04 4.53 8.91
N VAL A 266 -14.09 4.91 8.18
CA VAL A 266 -15.29 4.09 7.86
C VAL A 266 -15.78 4.30 6.41
N SER A 267 -16.17 3.24 5.70
CA SER A 267 -16.61 3.20 4.27
C SER A 267 -17.96 2.46 4.08
N GLY A 268 -18.52 2.37 2.85
CA GLY A 268 -19.76 1.58 2.56
C GLY A 268 -20.42 1.74 1.16
N ILE A 269 -21.77 1.96 1.02
CA ILE A 269 -22.55 2.16 -0.25
C ILE A 269 -23.69 3.28 -0.30
N VAL A 270 -23.50 4.64 -0.49
CA VAL A 270 -24.68 5.56 -0.70
C VAL A 270 -25.44 5.06 -1.89
N SER A 271 -26.77 5.17 -1.84
CA SER A 271 -27.56 5.11 -3.05
C SER A 271 -27.68 6.45 -3.76
N ALA A 272 -27.76 6.40 -5.09
CA ALA A 272 -28.35 7.45 -5.92
C ALA A 272 -29.64 8.08 -5.33
N GLY A 273 -29.85 9.39 -5.56
CA GLY A 273 -31.15 10.04 -5.33
C GLY A 273 -31.23 11.07 -4.21
N GLY A 274 -30.11 11.60 -3.71
CA GLY A 274 -30.12 12.64 -2.66
C GLY A 274 -30.40 12.10 -1.26
N LYS A 275 -29.91 10.90 -0.98
CA LYS A 275 -29.97 10.28 0.35
C LYS A 275 -28.76 10.71 1.18
N SER A 276 -28.96 10.72 2.50
CA SER A 276 -27.94 11.06 3.48
C SER A 276 -27.50 9.82 4.25
N ASP A 277 -26.23 9.80 4.63
CA ASP A 277 -25.60 8.69 5.33
C ASP A 277 -25.23 9.08 6.76
N HIS A 278 -25.98 8.53 7.72
CA HIS A 278 -26.01 9.02 9.09
C HIS A 278 -25.09 8.23 10.04
N PHE A 279 -24.33 8.96 10.86
CA PHE A 279 -23.45 8.46 11.92
C PHE A 279 -23.71 9.13 13.26
N GLN A 280 -23.13 8.61 14.34
CA GLN A 280 -23.12 9.24 15.67
C GLN A 280 -21.69 9.50 16.16
N VAL A 281 -21.49 10.60 16.90
CA VAL A 281 -20.26 10.97 17.61
C VAL A 281 -20.63 11.38 19.03
N GLU A 282 -19.98 10.80 20.02
CA GLU A 282 -19.99 11.31 21.40
C GLU A 282 -18.68 12.03 21.67
N HIS A 283 -18.75 13.34 21.87
CA HIS A 283 -17.58 14.19 22.07
C HIS A 283 -17.34 14.44 23.56
N THR A 284 -16.20 13.98 24.07
CA THR A 284 -15.87 13.96 25.50
C THR A 284 -15.33 15.29 26.05
N ASN A 285 -14.95 16.24 25.18
CA ASN A 285 -14.33 17.54 25.53
C ASN A 285 -12.91 17.42 26.12
N GLU A 286 -12.18 16.34 25.82
CA GLU A 286 -10.73 16.23 26.08
C GLU A 286 -9.92 17.22 25.21
N ASN A 287 -10.34 17.39 23.96
CA ASN A 287 -9.88 18.46 23.07
C ASN A 287 -11.10 19.26 22.58
N PRO A 288 -11.00 20.59 22.41
CA PRO A 288 -12.15 21.41 21.99
C PRO A 288 -12.49 21.28 20.48
N PHE A 289 -11.56 20.79 19.65
CA PHE A 289 -11.78 20.66 18.21
C PHE A 289 -11.92 19.21 17.77
N VAL A 290 -12.63 19.03 16.66
CA VAL A 290 -12.69 17.78 15.93
C VAL A 290 -12.31 17.99 14.46
N LEU A 291 -11.83 16.92 13.85
CA LEU A 291 -11.36 16.84 12.49
C LEU A 291 -12.10 15.68 11.81
N PHE A 292 -12.79 15.96 10.70
CA PHE A 292 -13.35 14.94 9.83
C PHE A 292 -12.55 14.90 8.53
N THR A 293 -12.20 13.70 8.07
CA THR A 293 -11.46 13.48 6.82
C THR A 293 -12.22 12.47 5.95
N THR A 294 -12.93 12.91 4.90
CA THR A 294 -13.40 11.97 3.85
C THR A 294 -12.28 11.66 2.87
N SER A 295 -12.41 10.60 2.07
CA SER A 295 -11.48 10.26 0.98
C SER A 295 -12.08 10.44 -0.42
N THR A 296 -13.10 11.30 -0.59
CA THR A 296 -13.90 11.43 -1.85
C THR A 296 -14.90 12.60 -1.86
N ASN A 297 -15.49 12.83 -3.04
CA ASN A 297 -16.49 13.86 -3.36
C ASN A 297 -17.62 13.36 -4.31
N PRO A 298 -18.76 14.09 -4.40
CA PRO A 298 -19.12 15.32 -3.71
C PRO A 298 -19.97 15.01 -2.47
N LEU A 299 -19.32 15.01 -1.31
CA LEU A 299 -19.92 14.63 -0.03
C LEU A 299 -19.81 15.83 0.91
N THR A 300 -20.96 16.39 1.31
CA THR A 300 -21.00 17.37 2.38
C THR A 300 -21.00 16.66 3.72
N ILE A 301 -20.32 17.25 4.70
CA ILE A 301 -20.47 16.85 6.11
C ILE A 301 -21.30 17.92 6.81
N GLY A 302 -22.38 17.51 7.46
CA GLY A 302 -23.11 18.30 8.45
C GLY A 302 -22.99 17.66 9.84
N LEU A 303 -23.13 18.47 10.89
CA LEU A 303 -23.39 18.00 12.25
C LEU A 303 -24.75 18.51 12.72
N LEU A 304 -25.54 17.60 13.28
CA LEU A 304 -26.78 17.89 13.98
C LEU A 304 -26.52 17.59 15.46
N LYS A 305 -26.69 18.58 16.34
CA LYS A 305 -26.53 18.39 17.79
C LYS A 305 -27.85 17.93 18.41
N TRP A 306 -27.75 16.89 19.23
CA TRP A 306 -28.87 16.26 19.93
C TRP A 306 -28.76 16.49 21.45
N ASP A 307 -29.88 16.74 22.10
CA ASP A 307 -29.94 16.81 23.57
C ASP A 307 -29.99 15.40 24.22
N GLU A 308 -30.05 15.34 25.55
CA GLU A 308 -30.15 14.08 26.31
C GLU A 308 -31.44 13.28 26.04
N ARG A 309 -32.39 13.84 25.29
CA ARG A 309 -33.70 13.27 24.94
C ARG A 309 -33.83 12.95 23.45
N MET A 310 -32.76 13.09 22.67
CA MET A 310 -32.76 13.00 21.21
C MET A 310 -33.76 13.99 20.58
N GLN A 311 -33.73 15.25 21.02
CA GLN A 311 -34.34 16.38 20.33
C GLN A 311 -33.27 17.24 19.64
N PHE A 312 -33.54 17.60 18.38
CA PHE A 312 -32.67 18.43 17.54
C PHE A 312 -32.74 19.89 17.99
N TYR A 313 -31.59 20.57 18.06
CA TYR A 313 -31.57 21.98 18.45
C TYR A 313 -30.51 22.87 17.76
N GLU A 314 -29.51 22.30 17.07
CA GLU A 314 -28.43 23.07 16.43
C GLU A 314 -27.86 22.32 15.21
N GLU A 315 -27.62 23.04 14.12
CA GLU A 315 -27.04 22.54 12.85
C GLU A 315 -25.78 23.35 12.52
N THR A 316 -24.66 22.68 12.24
CA THR A 316 -23.44 23.34 11.74
C THR A 316 -23.51 23.51 10.22
N PRO A 317 -22.99 24.61 9.63
CA PRO A 317 -22.96 24.79 8.18
C PRO A 317 -22.32 23.61 7.44
N TYR A 318 -23.02 23.07 6.43
CA TYR A 318 -22.50 22.01 5.57
C TYR A 318 -21.17 22.41 4.95
N THR A 319 -20.12 21.65 5.24
CA THR A 319 -18.79 21.95 4.71
C THR A 319 -18.53 21.13 3.45
N TYR A 320 -18.25 21.84 2.36
CA TYR A 320 -17.88 21.29 1.06
C TYR A 320 -16.40 21.58 0.78
N SER A 321 -15.62 20.55 0.46
CA SER A 321 -14.26 20.70 -0.06
C SER A 321 -14.21 20.21 -1.51
N PRO A 322 -13.54 20.92 -2.43
CA PRO A 322 -13.50 20.55 -3.85
C PRO A 322 -12.50 19.41 -4.16
N ASN A 323 -11.57 19.12 -3.25
CA ASN A 323 -10.48 18.17 -3.47
C ASN A 323 -10.82 16.80 -2.89
N GLY A 324 -10.37 15.71 -3.52
CA GLY A 324 -10.79 14.32 -3.24
C GLY A 324 -10.46 13.72 -1.87
N THR A 325 -10.16 14.54 -0.86
CA THR A 325 -10.08 14.17 0.55
C THR A 325 -10.60 15.37 1.35
N ASN A 326 -11.84 15.33 1.86
CA ASN A 326 -12.44 16.49 2.53
C ASN A 326 -12.01 16.54 3.99
N VAL A 327 -11.08 17.44 4.30
CA VAL A 327 -10.63 17.73 5.67
C VAL A 327 -11.42 18.92 6.21
N TRP A 328 -12.25 18.70 7.23
CA TRP A 328 -13.02 19.72 7.92
C TRP A 328 -12.68 19.76 9.41
N THR A 329 -12.52 20.95 9.99
CA THR A 329 -12.37 21.15 11.44
C THR A 329 -13.53 21.96 11.99
N GLN A 330 -14.04 21.56 13.17
CA GLN A 330 -15.03 22.31 13.92
C GLN A 330 -14.69 22.31 15.42
N GLU A 331 -14.99 23.40 16.13
CA GLU A 331 -15.00 23.43 17.60
C GLU A 331 -16.32 22.85 18.10
N LEU A 332 -16.28 21.85 18.99
CA LEU A 332 -17.47 21.21 19.53
C LEU A 332 -17.44 21.19 21.06
N PRO A 333 -18.42 21.82 21.74
CA PRO A 333 -18.64 21.57 23.16
C PRO A 333 -19.02 20.10 23.41
N LYS A 334 -18.76 19.60 24.63
CA LYS A 334 -19.20 18.27 25.07
C LYS A 334 -20.65 17.96 24.64
N GLY A 335 -20.90 16.73 24.20
CA GLY A 335 -22.26 16.27 23.88
C GLY A 335 -22.32 15.18 22.81
N LYS A 336 -23.53 14.86 22.40
CA LYS A 336 -23.83 13.88 21.35
C LYS A 336 -24.22 14.59 20.06
N TYR A 337 -23.66 14.08 18.98
CA TYR A 337 -23.78 14.63 17.64
C TYR A 337 -24.14 13.52 16.67
N GLN A 338 -24.97 13.84 15.69
CA GLN A 338 -25.11 13.04 14.49
C GLN A 338 -24.27 13.68 13.40
N VAL A 339 -23.57 12.86 12.61
CA VAL A 339 -22.77 13.30 11.48
C VAL A 339 -23.47 12.83 10.22
N ASP A 340 -23.87 13.78 9.39
CA ASP A 340 -24.58 13.53 8.15
C ASP A 340 -23.60 13.66 7.00
N VAL A 341 -23.30 12.55 6.34
CA VAL A 341 -22.55 12.57 5.08
C VAL A 341 -23.56 12.54 3.96
N THR A 342 -23.94 13.74 3.51
CA THR A 342 -24.96 13.92 2.49
C THR A 342 -24.32 13.98 1.12
N MET A 343 -24.90 13.26 0.17
CA MET A 343 -24.59 13.40 -1.25
C MET A 343 -25.58 14.38 -1.88
N ASP A 344 -25.08 15.33 -2.68
CA ASP A 344 -25.92 16.32 -3.35
C ASP A 344 -27.11 15.68 -4.10
N ALA A 345 -28.30 16.26 -3.95
CA ALA A 345 -29.55 15.70 -4.45
C ALA A 345 -29.64 15.58 -5.99
N SER A 346 -28.67 16.13 -6.74
CA SER A 346 -28.49 15.92 -8.17
C SER A 346 -27.90 14.55 -8.54
N VAL A 347 -27.22 13.83 -7.62
CA VAL A 347 -26.46 12.63 -7.98
C VAL A 347 -27.35 11.39 -8.22
N ARG A 348 -27.04 10.63 -9.29
CA ARG A 348 -27.82 9.49 -9.82
C ARG A 348 -27.05 8.17 -9.90
N LYS A 349 -25.93 8.06 -9.19
CA LYS A 349 -25.18 6.83 -8.98
C LYS A 349 -24.69 6.80 -7.53
N ASP A 350 -24.22 5.64 -7.13
CA ASP A 350 -23.60 5.41 -5.83
C ASP A 350 -22.16 6.03 -5.87
N ILE A 351 -21.72 6.70 -4.79
CA ILE A 351 -20.45 7.49 -4.74
C ILE A 351 -19.55 7.13 -3.57
N PRO A 352 -18.21 6.99 -3.77
CA PRO A 352 -17.30 6.29 -2.85
C PRO A 352 -17.07 7.08 -1.59
N TYR A 353 -16.64 6.44 -0.49
CA TYR A 353 -15.69 7.05 0.45
C TYR A 353 -14.94 6.11 1.38
N SER A 354 -14.08 6.71 2.17
CA SER A 354 -14.16 6.58 3.62
C SER A 354 -14.42 7.96 4.27
N ILE A 355 -14.90 8.00 5.51
CA ILE A 355 -14.83 9.16 6.43
C ILE A 355 -14.12 8.75 7.72
N ARG A 356 -13.22 9.60 8.19
CA ARG A 356 -12.51 9.45 9.47
C ARG A 356 -12.88 10.57 10.41
N TYR A 357 -13.07 10.26 11.69
CA TYR A 357 -13.27 11.23 12.78
C TYR A 357 -12.06 11.24 13.71
N GLU A 358 -11.58 12.41 14.08
CA GLU A 358 -10.51 12.63 15.06
C GLU A 358 -10.90 13.77 16.02
N SER A 359 -10.69 13.58 17.32
CA SER A 359 -10.69 14.67 18.31
C SER A 359 -9.26 15.21 18.39
N ILE A 360 -9.06 16.49 18.09
CA ILE A 360 -7.73 17.10 17.93
C ILE A 360 -7.55 18.35 18.79
N ARG A 361 -6.37 18.52 19.38
CA ARG A 361 -6.05 19.74 20.14
C ARG A 361 -5.74 20.92 19.21
N PHE A 362 -5.06 20.67 18.09
CA PHE A 362 -4.57 21.69 17.15
C PHE A 362 -4.65 21.20 15.70
N THR A 363 -5.08 22.07 14.79
CA THR A 363 -5.26 21.81 13.34
C THR A 363 -3.97 21.62 12.57
N ASP A 364 -2.87 22.20 13.06
CA ASP A 364 -1.55 22.17 12.44
C ASP A 364 -0.56 21.26 13.20
N VAL A 365 -1.09 20.26 13.92
CA VAL A 365 -0.34 19.18 14.58
C VAL A 365 -0.96 17.82 14.17
N PRO A 366 -0.83 17.40 12.89
CA PRO A 366 -1.37 16.12 12.39
C PRO A 366 -0.72 14.91 13.06
N THR A 367 -1.29 13.71 12.90
CA THR A 367 -0.91 12.53 13.69
C THR A 367 0.54 12.09 13.55
N ASP A 368 1.19 12.43 12.43
CA ASP A 368 2.58 12.16 12.06
C ASP A 368 3.55 13.31 12.37
N GLN A 369 3.05 14.45 12.87
CA GLN A 369 3.85 15.64 13.17
C GLN A 369 4.98 15.34 14.19
N PRO A 370 6.25 15.63 13.85
CA PRO A 370 7.35 15.56 14.80
C PRO A 370 7.07 16.34 16.09
N TYR A 371 7.35 15.70 17.23
CA TYR A 371 7.14 16.21 18.59
C TYR A 371 5.67 16.42 19.02
N ARG A 372 4.70 15.85 18.28
CA ARG A 372 3.27 15.88 18.65
C ARG A 372 3.01 15.48 20.09
N SER A 373 3.62 14.41 20.59
CA SER A 373 3.41 13.92 21.96
C SER A 373 3.84 14.90 23.05
N GLN A 374 4.93 15.67 22.84
CA GLN A 374 5.34 16.74 23.75
C GLN A 374 4.36 17.92 23.73
N ILE A 375 3.86 18.27 22.54
CA ILE A 375 2.88 19.35 22.34
C ILE A 375 1.53 18.98 22.99
N GLU A 376 1.05 17.75 22.80
CA GLU A 376 -0.20 17.24 23.39
C GLU A 376 -0.10 17.08 24.90
N ARG A 377 1.01 16.55 25.44
CA ARG A 377 1.22 16.48 26.90
C ARG A 377 1.12 17.85 27.56
N LEU A 378 1.89 18.83 27.09
CA LEU A 378 1.87 20.19 27.65
C LEU A 378 0.51 20.89 27.40
N ALA A 379 -0.29 20.46 26.43
CA ALA A 379 -1.65 20.97 26.25
C ALA A 379 -2.67 20.32 27.22
N ASN A 380 -2.48 19.05 27.56
CA ASN A 380 -3.27 18.34 28.58
C ASN A 380 -2.95 18.83 30.00
N GLU A 381 -1.68 19.19 30.25
CA GLU A 381 -1.20 19.87 31.46
C GLU A 381 -1.62 21.37 31.52
N GLY A 382 -2.40 21.87 30.54
CA GLY A 382 -2.90 23.25 30.52
C GLY A 382 -1.86 24.34 30.20
N ILE A 383 -0.61 23.96 29.99
CA ILE A 383 0.52 24.86 29.68
C ILE A 383 0.36 25.45 28.26
N ILE A 384 0.01 24.61 27.27
CA ILE A 384 -0.13 25.00 25.86
C ILE A 384 -1.61 25.06 25.44
N ASN A 385 -2.11 26.28 25.27
CA ASN A 385 -3.48 26.55 24.78
C ASN A 385 -3.55 26.90 23.27
N GLY A 386 -2.41 26.86 22.55
CA GLY A 386 -2.36 27.23 21.14
C GLY A 386 -2.64 28.72 20.87
N TYR A 387 -3.44 28.98 19.83
CA TYR A 387 -3.98 30.28 19.40
C TYR A 387 -5.50 30.15 19.22
N HIS A 388 -6.24 31.26 19.33
CA HIS A 388 -7.70 31.34 19.18
C HIS A 388 -8.27 30.68 17.91
N ASN A 389 -7.47 30.49 16.86
CA ASN A 389 -7.88 29.89 15.59
C ASN A 389 -7.49 28.39 15.47
N ALA A 390 -7.61 27.63 16.56
CA ALA A 390 -7.34 26.18 16.63
C ALA A 390 -5.91 25.75 16.22
N GLN A 391 -4.91 26.63 16.29
CA GLN A 391 -3.54 26.37 15.81
C GLN A 391 -2.52 26.38 16.94
N PHE A 392 -1.48 25.55 16.83
CA PHE A 392 -0.29 25.59 17.66
C PHE A 392 0.86 26.37 17.00
N LYS A 393 0.96 26.37 15.67
CA LYS A 393 2.04 26.95 14.84
C LYS A 393 3.42 26.37 15.20
N PRO A 394 3.65 25.05 15.02
CA PRO A 394 4.84 24.36 15.52
C PRO A 394 6.18 24.92 15.03
N GLN A 395 6.27 25.34 13.76
CA GLN A 395 7.51 25.87 13.18
C GLN A 395 7.77 27.35 13.49
N ASN A 396 6.77 28.10 13.95
CA ASN A 396 6.96 29.52 14.24
C ASN A 396 7.95 29.71 15.40
N SER A 397 8.83 30.71 15.29
CA SER A 397 9.70 31.12 16.38
C SER A 397 8.87 31.55 17.61
N ILE A 398 9.33 31.18 18.80
CA ILE A 398 8.64 31.51 20.05
C ILE A 398 9.09 32.88 20.56
N LEU A 399 8.11 33.75 20.81
CA LEU A 399 8.33 35.07 21.41
C LEU A 399 8.64 34.93 22.90
N ARG A 400 9.45 35.84 23.44
CA ARG A 400 9.81 35.91 24.86
C ARG A 400 8.59 35.80 25.77
N LYS A 401 7.55 36.62 25.52
CA LYS A 401 6.30 36.59 26.30
C LYS A 401 5.60 35.24 26.31
N HIS A 402 5.60 34.51 25.18
CA HIS A 402 4.94 33.21 25.08
C HIS A 402 5.60 32.13 25.95
N VAL A 403 6.92 32.21 26.19
CA VAL A 403 7.60 31.30 27.12
C VAL A 403 7.16 31.58 28.56
N PHE A 404 7.12 32.84 28.99
CA PHE A 404 6.67 33.19 30.34
C PHE A 404 5.19 32.84 30.56
N SER A 405 4.32 33.07 29.57
CA SER A 405 2.91 32.63 29.61
C SER A 405 2.70 31.11 29.62
N MET A 406 3.71 30.30 29.28
CA MET A 406 3.66 28.84 29.40
C MET A 406 4.24 28.40 30.75
N LEU A 407 5.40 28.92 31.14
CA LEU A 407 6.01 28.64 32.44
C LEU A 407 5.09 29.06 33.61
N SER A 408 4.35 30.17 33.49
CA SER A 408 3.40 30.65 34.49
C SER A 408 2.11 29.82 34.61
N ARG A 409 1.96 28.74 33.85
CA ARG A 409 0.81 27.80 33.90
C ARG A 409 1.17 26.43 34.47
N ILE A 410 2.45 26.19 34.74
CA ILE A 410 2.91 24.95 35.37
C ILE A 410 2.38 24.96 36.81
N ASP A 411 1.66 23.91 37.21
CA ASP A 411 1.09 23.85 38.57
C ASP A 411 2.21 23.85 39.63
N GLY A 412 1.93 24.48 40.77
CA GLY A 412 2.89 24.68 41.86
C GLY A 412 4.06 25.62 41.55
N PHE A 413 4.28 26.05 40.31
CA PHE A 413 5.44 26.85 39.89
C PHE A 413 5.46 28.23 40.57
N LYS A 414 6.46 28.44 41.42
CA LYS A 414 6.59 29.64 42.28
C LYS A 414 7.98 30.22 42.17
N LEU A 415 8.03 31.54 42.03
CA LEU A 415 9.26 32.31 41.92
C LEU A 415 9.40 33.23 43.14
N ALA A 416 10.60 33.29 43.71
CA ALA A 416 10.93 34.20 44.81
C ALA A 416 11.49 35.51 44.25
N ALA A 417 10.87 36.65 44.60
CA ALA A 417 11.36 37.96 44.19
C ALA A 417 12.68 38.31 44.92
N ILE A 418 13.71 38.65 44.15
CA ILE A 418 15.01 39.13 44.62
C ILE A 418 15.24 40.63 44.34
N ARG A 419 14.41 41.23 43.47
CA ARG A 419 14.40 42.67 43.12
C ARG A 419 12.98 43.11 42.75
N PRO A 420 12.62 44.40 42.92
CA PRO A 420 11.36 44.93 42.39
C PRO A 420 11.40 45.07 40.87
N MET A 421 10.24 45.07 40.22
CA MET A 421 10.09 45.31 38.78
C MET A 421 10.66 46.67 38.34
N LYS A 422 11.42 46.70 37.23
CA LYS A 422 11.87 47.94 36.58
C LYS A 422 10.77 48.47 35.64
N GLU A 423 10.64 49.79 35.54
CA GLU A 423 9.88 50.46 34.47
C GLU A 423 10.56 50.28 33.11
N PHE A 424 9.82 49.73 32.14
CA PHE A 424 10.28 49.51 30.76
C PHE A 424 9.45 50.31 29.76
N LYS A 425 10.04 50.63 28.60
CA LYS A 425 9.39 51.43 27.54
C LYS A 425 8.44 50.65 26.64
N ASP A 426 8.53 49.31 26.62
CA ASP A 426 7.69 48.41 25.82
C ASP A 426 6.68 47.60 26.64
N ILE A 427 6.61 47.76 27.96
CA ILE A 427 5.62 47.06 28.81
C ILE A 427 5.35 47.85 30.10
N ASN A 428 4.07 47.99 30.46
CA ASN A 428 3.59 48.72 31.63
C ASN A 428 2.47 47.93 32.34
N ASP A 429 2.01 48.41 33.49
CA ASP A 429 1.02 47.76 34.35
C ASP A 429 -0.36 47.51 33.72
N THR A 430 -0.71 48.19 32.62
CA THR A 430 -1.93 47.94 31.84
C THR A 430 -1.76 46.88 30.75
N ASP A 431 -0.55 46.37 30.51
CA ASP A 431 -0.31 45.32 29.53
C ASP A 431 -0.73 43.93 30.05
N SER A 432 -1.50 43.22 29.24
CA SER A 432 -1.88 41.81 29.42
C SER A 432 -0.75 40.83 29.79
N TYR A 433 0.50 41.15 29.45
CA TYR A 433 1.68 40.32 29.77
C TYR A 433 2.46 40.81 31.01
N TYR A 434 2.13 41.97 31.60
CA TYR A 434 2.93 42.57 32.67
C TYR A 434 3.01 41.67 33.92
N GLU A 435 1.87 41.29 34.50
CA GLU A 435 1.82 40.39 35.66
C GLU A 435 2.27 38.94 35.34
N ILE A 436 2.35 38.56 34.07
CA ILE A 436 2.96 37.29 33.64
C ILE A 436 4.49 37.38 33.66
N ILE A 437 5.06 38.51 33.22
CA ILE A 437 6.50 38.70 33.00
C ILE A 437 7.21 39.18 34.28
N LYS A 438 6.54 40.03 35.06
CA LYS A 438 7.03 40.63 36.30
C LYS A 438 7.64 39.60 37.28
N PRO A 439 6.99 38.47 37.62
CA PRO A 439 7.61 37.45 38.49
C PRO A 439 8.96 36.91 37.99
N PHE A 440 9.14 36.75 36.67
CA PHE A 440 10.42 36.29 36.09
C PHE A 440 11.48 37.39 36.11
N TYR A 441 11.10 38.67 35.98
CA TYR A 441 12.04 39.78 36.15
C TYR A 441 12.44 39.94 37.62
N GLU A 442 11.46 39.93 38.53
CA GLU A 442 11.65 40.11 39.97
C GLU A 442 12.47 38.97 40.58
N ALA A 443 12.36 37.75 40.06
CA ALA A 443 13.21 36.60 40.42
C ALA A 443 14.56 36.51 39.68
N GLY A 444 14.93 37.50 38.85
CA GLY A 444 16.24 37.54 38.20
C GLY A 444 16.44 36.59 37.00
N ILE A 445 15.38 35.95 36.51
CA ILE A 445 15.44 35.04 35.35
C ILE A 445 15.62 35.83 34.04
N ILE A 446 15.05 37.04 33.97
CA ILE A 446 15.16 37.96 32.83
C ILE A 446 15.50 39.38 33.24
N ASP A 447 16.41 40.01 32.49
CA ASP A 447 16.95 41.35 32.80
C ASP A 447 16.49 42.44 31.82
N GLY A 448 15.96 42.06 30.66
CA GLY A 448 15.67 42.98 29.55
C GLY A 448 16.93 43.38 28.77
N SER A 449 16.88 44.55 28.14
CA SER A 449 17.94 45.13 27.30
C SER A 449 17.89 46.65 27.41
N GLY A 450 18.58 47.21 28.41
CA GLY A 450 18.51 48.64 28.72
C GLY A 450 17.14 49.03 29.26
N ASP A 451 16.38 49.82 28.50
CA ASP A 451 15.04 50.28 28.86
C ASP A 451 13.90 49.46 28.20
N TYR A 452 14.22 48.33 27.58
CA TYR A 452 13.24 47.48 26.91
C TYR A 452 13.27 46.05 27.45
N MET A 453 12.11 45.50 27.79
CA MET A 453 11.91 44.09 28.15
C MET A 453 12.04 43.18 26.91
N ASN A 454 11.78 43.76 25.73
CA ASN A 454 11.77 43.13 24.40
C ASN A 454 10.83 41.92 24.35
N HIS A 455 9.69 42.01 25.03
CA HIS A 455 8.84 40.84 25.29
C HIS A 455 8.20 40.24 24.02
N GLU A 456 8.05 41.04 22.96
CA GLU A 456 7.63 40.63 21.62
C GLU A 456 8.74 40.01 20.74
N SER A 457 9.99 39.99 21.19
CA SER A 457 11.10 39.43 20.41
C SER A 457 11.16 37.90 20.46
N ASN A 458 11.67 37.27 19.40
CA ASN A 458 12.01 35.84 19.39
C ASN A 458 13.09 35.51 20.46
N LEU A 459 13.02 34.31 21.04
CA LEU A 459 14.09 33.74 21.87
C LEU A 459 15.12 32.96 21.05
N THR A 460 16.41 33.19 21.31
CA THR A 460 17.47 32.27 20.83
C THR A 460 17.58 31.04 21.74
N ARG A 461 18.18 29.97 21.22
CA ARG A 461 18.42 28.73 21.97
C ARG A 461 19.26 28.96 23.24
N ALA A 462 20.27 29.83 23.18
CA ALA A 462 21.08 30.20 24.35
C ALA A 462 20.31 31.02 25.41
N GLN A 463 19.45 31.95 24.96
CA GLN A 463 18.59 32.70 25.88
C GLN A 463 17.56 31.80 26.57
N LEU A 464 17.00 30.82 25.84
CA LEU A 464 16.12 29.81 26.44
C LEU A 464 16.87 28.94 27.46
N ALA A 465 18.14 28.60 27.22
CA ALA A 465 18.93 27.84 28.17
C ALA A 465 19.07 28.56 29.52
N LYS A 466 19.46 29.86 29.53
CA LYS A 466 19.48 30.67 30.77
C LYS A 466 18.11 30.69 31.44
N ILE A 467 17.03 30.89 30.67
CA ILE A 467 15.67 30.95 31.22
C ILE A 467 15.29 29.64 31.91
N ILE A 468 15.49 28.48 31.27
CA ILE A 468 15.14 27.18 31.85
C ILE A 468 15.98 26.88 33.08
N VAL A 469 17.31 27.03 33.00
CA VAL A 469 18.20 26.73 34.14
C VAL A 469 17.87 27.59 35.34
N ASN A 470 17.66 28.90 35.16
CA ASN A 470 17.31 29.79 36.27
C ASN A 470 15.87 29.57 36.77
N ALA A 471 14.91 29.27 35.90
CA ALA A 471 13.50 29.05 36.26
C ALA A 471 13.28 27.80 37.12
N PHE A 472 14.07 26.74 36.88
CA PHE A 472 13.97 25.47 37.60
C PHE A 472 15.15 25.23 38.56
N ASN A 473 16.01 26.23 38.75
CA ASN A 473 17.23 26.18 39.58
C ASN A 473 18.15 24.98 39.27
N LEU A 474 18.24 24.59 38.00
CA LEU A 474 18.96 23.38 37.59
C LEU A 474 20.45 23.50 37.89
N GLN A 475 21.01 22.47 38.52
CA GLN A 475 22.45 22.28 38.70
C GLN A 475 22.96 21.26 37.68
N LEU A 476 24.29 21.10 37.52
CA LEU A 476 24.87 20.12 36.61
C LEU A 476 24.43 18.69 36.99
N GLY A 477 23.87 17.93 36.03
CA GLY A 477 23.23 16.63 36.25
C GLY A 477 24.15 15.41 36.15
N GLY A 478 25.43 15.61 35.84
CA GLY A 478 26.39 14.54 35.58
C GLY A 478 27.67 15.11 34.98
N GLU A 479 28.34 14.35 34.12
CA GLU A 479 29.51 14.84 33.39
C GLU A 479 29.13 15.97 32.41
N PRO A 480 29.98 17.02 32.27
CA PRO A 480 29.80 18.08 31.28
C PRO A 480 29.65 17.58 29.84
N ILE A 481 28.62 18.05 29.14
CA ILE A 481 28.43 17.81 27.70
C ILE A 481 28.60 19.14 26.95
N VAL A 482 29.67 19.23 26.17
CA VAL A 482 30.07 20.42 25.41
C VAL A 482 29.70 20.33 23.93
N PHE A 483 29.58 21.48 23.27
CA PHE A 483 29.26 21.59 21.85
C PHE A 483 30.33 22.38 21.09
N ASN A 484 30.58 22.02 19.84
CA ASN A 484 31.66 22.58 19.01
C ASN A 484 31.54 24.09 18.74
N ASP A 485 30.34 24.65 18.86
CA ASP A 485 29.99 26.05 18.60
C ASP A 485 29.64 26.85 19.86
N VAL A 486 29.99 26.35 21.05
CA VAL A 486 29.82 27.04 22.34
C VAL A 486 31.13 26.96 23.14
N LYS A 487 31.76 28.09 23.41
CA LYS A 487 33.05 28.18 24.11
C LYS A 487 32.84 28.48 25.59
N GLN A 488 33.79 28.07 26.42
CA GLN A 488 33.82 28.41 27.86
C GLN A 488 33.87 29.93 28.14
N THR A 489 34.23 30.74 27.14
CA THR A 489 34.19 32.21 27.21
C THR A 489 32.83 32.83 26.90
N ASP A 490 31.86 32.04 26.40
CA ASP A 490 30.58 32.56 25.95
C ASP A 490 29.63 32.66 27.15
N GLY A 491 29.01 33.82 27.36
CA GLY A 491 28.15 34.13 28.52
C GLY A 491 26.85 33.31 28.67
N PHE A 492 26.70 32.22 27.92
CA PHE A 492 25.64 31.23 28.05
C PHE A 492 26.15 29.79 28.24
N TYR A 493 27.47 29.56 28.25
CA TYR A 493 28.11 28.24 28.27
C TYR A 493 27.57 27.33 29.39
N GLU A 494 27.62 27.80 30.63
CA GLU A 494 27.19 27.05 31.83
C GLU A 494 25.73 26.60 31.74
N TYR A 495 24.82 27.48 31.32
CA TYR A 495 23.40 27.13 31.15
C TYR A 495 23.18 26.07 30.05
N ILE A 496 24.01 26.10 28.99
CA ILE A 496 23.93 25.14 27.88
C ILE A 496 24.49 23.77 28.31
N GLU A 497 25.61 23.76 29.04
CA GLU A 497 26.26 22.58 29.62
C GLU A 497 25.33 21.88 30.63
N ILE A 498 24.67 22.65 31.52
CA ILE A 498 23.65 22.13 32.45
C ILE A 498 22.49 21.47 31.69
N LEU A 499 21.88 22.13 30.70
CA LEU A 499 20.81 21.52 29.90
C LEU A 499 21.25 20.29 29.08
N ALA A 500 22.53 20.19 28.74
CA ALA A 500 23.07 19.04 28.04
C ALA A 500 23.31 17.86 29.00
N SER A 501 23.83 18.12 30.21
CA SER A 501 24.06 17.09 31.24
C SER A 501 22.78 16.34 31.66
N HIS A 502 21.62 17.01 31.60
CA HIS A 502 20.29 16.40 31.84
C HIS A 502 19.63 15.82 30.59
N GLY A 503 20.29 15.85 29.43
CA GLY A 503 19.70 15.41 28.15
C GLY A 503 18.55 16.29 27.62
N ILE A 504 18.20 17.38 28.31
CA ILE A 504 17.16 18.35 27.91
C ILE A 504 17.48 18.86 26.50
N THR A 505 18.75 19.15 26.21
CA THR A 505 19.22 19.44 24.86
C THR A 505 20.27 18.45 24.36
N THR A 506 20.16 18.04 23.09
CA THR A 506 21.07 17.09 22.43
C THR A 506 21.88 17.71 21.29
N GLY A 507 21.68 19.01 21.03
CA GLY A 507 22.23 19.69 19.85
C GLY A 507 21.81 19.06 18.51
N SER A 508 22.62 19.28 17.48
CA SER A 508 22.60 18.57 16.20
C SER A 508 24.02 18.54 15.61
N ASN A 509 24.48 17.38 15.15
CA ASN A 509 25.82 17.18 14.58
C ASN A 509 26.97 17.76 15.45
N GLY A 510 26.86 17.64 16.78
CA GLY A 510 27.84 18.17 17.74
C GLY A 510 27.77 19.68 18.00
N ASN A 511 26.76 20.38 17.47
CA ASN A 511 26.56 21.83 17.65
C ASN A 511 25.28 22.11 18.44
N PHE A 512 25.31 23.12 19.31
CA PHE A 512 24.14 23.60 20.04
C PHE A 512 23.33 24.64 19.23
N MET A 513 23.96 25.39 18.33
CA MET A 513 23.38 26.50 17.55
C MET A 513 22.82 27.63 18.44
N PRO A 514 23.65 28.26 19.32
CA PRO A 514 23.20 29.16 20.39
C PRO A 514 22.37 30.36 19.92
N ASN A 515 22.68 30.90 18.74
CA ASN A 515 22.06 32.09 18.19
C ASN A 515 20.79 31.83 17.34
N GLN A 516 20.45 30.57 17.05
CA GLN A 516 19.23 30.27 16.30
C GLN A 516 17.98 30.52 17.14
N PRO A 517 16.89 31.09 16.57
CA PRO A 517 15.59 31.15 17.21
C PRO A 517 15.03 29.77 17.57
N VAL A 518 14.33 29.66 18.71
CA VAL A 518 13.62 28.44 19.10
C VAL A 518 12.23 28.43 18.44
N SER A 519 11.89 27.38 17.70
CA SER A 519 10.51 27.17 17.23
C SER A 519 9.63 26.59 18.33
N ARG A 520 8.32 26.83 18.27
CA ARG A 520 7.35 26.43 19.31
C ARG A 520 7.33 24.93 19.57
N GLN A 521 7.49 24.08 18.55
CA GLN A 521 7.66 22.62 18.74
C GLN A 521 8.92 22.28 19.53
N HIS A 522 10.04 23.00 19.31
CA HIS A 522 11.28 22.73 20.02
C HIS A 522 11.19 23.24 21.46
N PHE A 523 10.52 24.36 21.72
CA PHE A 523 10.21 24.77 23.09
C PHE A 523 9.42 23.71 23.85
N ALA A 524 8.42 23.08 23.21
CA ALA A 524 7.69 21.96 23.82
C ALA A 524 8.63 20.80 24.20
N VAL A 525 9.58 20.42 23.34
CA VAL A 525 10.58 19.38 23.66
C VAL A 525 11.48 19.77 24.83
N PHE A 526 12.01 21.01 24.83
CA PHE A 526 12.85 21.51 25.93
C PHE A 526 12.08 21.50 27.25
N LEU A 527 10.84 22.02 27.26
CA LEU A 527 10.03 22.08 28.49
C LEU A 527 9.60 20.70 28.97
N THR A 528 9.11 19.80 28.11
CA THR A 528 8.73 18.44 28.51
C THR A 528 9.90 17.71 29.16
N ARG A 529 11.10 17.75 28.55
CA ARG A 529 12.30 17.13 29.13
C ARG A 529 12.73 17.79 30.45
N THR A 530 12.53 19.10 30.60
CA THR A 530 12.78 19.80 31.86
C THR A 530 11.84 19.29 32.96
N LEU A 531 10.55 19.15 32.65
CA LEU A 531 9.57 18.57 33.57
C LEU A 531 9.92 17.11 33.91
N ASP A 532 10.43 16.33 32.96
CA ASP A 532 10.93 14.96 33.19
C ASP A 532 12.28 14.89 33.96
N THR A 533 12.88 16.05 34.27
CA THR A 533 14.12 16.16 35.05
C THR A 533 13.86 16.59 36.51
N VAL A 534 12.73 17.26 36.77
CA VAL A 534 12.43 17.90 38.08
C VAL A 534 11.25 17.29 38.85
N ASN A 535 10.59 16.29 38.28
CA ASN A 535 9.54 15.48 38.92
C ASN A 535 10.06 14.06 39.22
#